data_AF-A0A523LYR7-F1
#
_entry.id   AF-A0A523LYR7-F1
#
_cell.length_a   1.000
_cell.length_b   1.000
_cell.length_c   1.000
_cell.angle_alpha   90.00
_cell.angle_beta   90.00
_cell.angle_gamma   90.00
#
_symmetry.space_group_name_H-M   'P 1'
#
loop_
_entity.id
_entity.type
_entity.pdbx_description
1 polymer ?
#
loop_
_entity_poly.entity_id
_entity_poly.type
_entity_poly.pdbx_seq_one_letter_code
_entity_poly.pdbx_strand_id
1 'polypeptide(L)'
;MGQFQVLFSGEVVEGAQELQVRTNLSHKFGLDDRKVGQLFSGRTVVIESGMEMDQAYDLQKELIDLGAVVRVKDLTPESERQQKVDARDYKADAPHADYTLNDITAAHIECPRCGHLQLDAPNCGRCGIDMASASSEKRKEDRRIARQIRMLNSAPATADARSTGSVNPSKRSPDRREIRTEADRSRRREAPRKGLLSRLGFGRG
;
A
#
# COMPACT_ATOMS: atom_id res chain seq x y z
N MET A 1 -10.50 -16.87 -23.81
CA MET A 1 -9.69 -18.05 -24.16
C MET A 1 -8.45 -18.01 -23.28
N GLY A 2 -8.29 -19.01 -22.42
CA GLY A 2 -7.24 -19.02 -21.40
C GLY A 2 -5.88 -19.10 -22.06
N GLN A 3 -4.99 -18.19 -21.71
CA GLN A 3 -3.61 -18.24 -22.16
C GLN A 3 -2.85 -19.13 -21.18
N PHE A 4 -2.47 -20.33 -21.59
CA PHE A 4 -1.61 -21.19 -20.77
C PHE A 4 -0.15 -20.91 -21.11
N GLN A 5 0.70 -21.10 -20.11
CA GLN A 5 2.14 -20.95 -20.22
C GLN A 5 2.84 -22.18 -19.66
N VAL A 6 3.88 -22.60 -20.36
CA VAL A 6 4.70 -23.76 -20.00
C VAL A 6 6.02 -23.28 -19.42
N LEU A 7 6.28 -23.63 -18.16
CA LEU A 7 7.45 -23.19 -17.39
C LEU A 7 8.38 -24.37 -17.10
N PHE A 8 9.68 -24.14 -17.27
CA PHE A 8 10.73 -25.10 -16.98
C PHE A 8 11.64 -24.57 -15.88
N SER A 9 11.87 -25.37 -14.82
CA SER A 9 12.68 -25.00 -13.65
C SER A 9 14.12 -25.54 -13.68
N GLY A 10 14.53 -26.21 -14.76
CA GLY A 10 15.84 -26.88 -14.80
C GLY A 10 15.85 -28.25 -14.13
N GLU A 11 14.69 -28.76 -13.71
CA GLU A 11 14.52 -30.08 -13.10
C GLU A 11 14.48 -31.19 -14.17
N VAL A 12 15.18 -32.28 -13.90
CA VAL A 12 15.29 -33.45 -14.77
C VAL A 12 14.62 -34.64 -14.09
N VAL A 13 13.95 -35.49 -14.87
CA VAL A 13 13.25 -36.68 -14.37
C VAL A 13 14.24 -37.68 -13.76
N GLU A 14 13.82 -38.38 -12.72
CA GLU A 14 14.62 -39.41 -12.04
C GLU A 14 15.08 -40.49 -13.03
N GLY A 15 16.39 -40.51 -13.32
CA GLY A 15 17.01 -41.49 -14.23
C GLY A 15 17.48 -40.95 -15.58
N ALA A 16 17.17 -39.69 -15.94
CA ALA A 16 17.70 -39.07 -17.15
C ALA A 16 19.03 -38.34 -16.90
N GLN A 17 20.00 -38.48 -17.81
CA GLN A 17 21.27 -37.75 -17.72
C GLN A 17 21.06 -36.30 -18.18
N GLU A 18 21.42 -35.33 -17.34
CA GLU A 18 21.28 -33.90 -17.64
C GLU A 18 21.94 -33.50 -18.97
N LEU A 19 23.08 -34.12 -19.32
CA LEU A 19 23.76 -33.90 -20.59
C LEU A 19 22.90 -34.32 -21.80
N GLN A 20 22.19 -35.44 -21.71
CA GLN A 20 21.30 -35.91 -22.80
C GLN A 20 20.05 -35.04 -22.91
N VAL A 21 19.45 -34.64 -21.79
CA VAL A 21 18.29 -33.73 -21.78
C VAL A 21 18.65 -32.37 -22.38
N ARG A 22 19.85 -31.85 -22.09
CA ARG A 22 20.36 -30.61 -22.71
C ARG A 22 20.45 -30.71 -24.23
N THR A 23 20.97 -31.80 -24.77
CA THR A 23 21.04 -32.04 -26.22
C THR A 23 19.67 -32.20 -26.86
N ASN A 24 18.76 -32.90 -26.17
CA ASN A 24 17.39 -33.08 -26.65
C ASN A 24 16.62 -31.74 -26.69
N LEU A 25 16.76 -30.92 -25.66
CA LEU A 25 16.14 -29.59 -25.59
C LEU A 25 16.76 -28.61 -26.60
N SER A 26 18.08 -28.65 -26.80
CA SER A 26 18.74 -27.80 -27.80
C SER A 26 18.25 -28.13 -29.22
N HIS A 27 18.07 -29.41 -29.53
CA HIS A 27 17.57 -29.86 -30.82
C HIS A 27 16.08 -29.53 -31.02
N LYS A 28 15.23 -29.71 -30.01
CA LYS A 28 13.78 -29.46 -30.12
C LYS A 28 13.43 -27.98 -30.29
N PHE A 29 14.14 -27.09 -29.58
CA PHE A 29 13.86 -25.65 -29.58
C PHE A 29 14.88 -24.82 -30.38
N GLY A 30 15.90 -25.45 -30.96
CA GLY A 30 16.96 -24.75 -31.69
C GLY A 30 17.74 -23.77 -30.80
N LEU A 31 17.97 -24.13 -29.54
CA LEU A 31 18.60 -23.25 -28.56
C LEU A 31 20.12 -23.44 -28.53
N ASP A 32 20.86 -22.33 -28.49
CA ASP A 32 22.31 -22.34 -28.31
C ASP A 32 22.71 -22.91 -26.94
N ASP A 33 23.88 -23.54 -26.83
CA ASP A 33 24.41 -24.13 -25.59
C ASP A 33 24.40 -23.16 -24.40
N ARG A 34 24.61 -21.86 -24.66
CA ARG A 34 24.57 -20.80 -23.63
C ARG A 34 23.16 -20.60 -23.06
N LYS A 35 22.13 -20.65 -23.92
CA LYS A 35 20.72 -20.52 -23.51
C LYS A 35 20.26 -21.77 -22.78
N VAL A 36 20.68 -22.94 -23.26
CA VAL A 36 20.42 -24.21 -22.57
C VAL A 36 21.05 -24.21 -21.18
N GLY A 37 22.31 -23.81 -21.03
CA GLY A 37 22.95 -23.65 -19.72
C GLY A 37 22.20 -22.68 -18.80
N GLN A 38 21.56 -21.64 -19.36
CA GLN A 38 20.73 -20.70 -18.60
C GLN A 38 19.40 -21.32 -18.14
N LEU A 39 18.81 -22.24 -18.90
CA LEU A 39 17.62 -23.00 -18.49
C LEU A 39 17.91 -23.88 -17.25
N PHE A 40 19.11 -24.47 -17.18
CA PHE A 40 19.55 -25.29 -16.05
C PHE A 40 20.18 -24.49 -14.91
N SER A 41 20.13 -23.14 -14.95
CA SER A 41 20.67 -22.29 -13.89
C SER A 41 19.82 -22.24 -12.60
N GLY A 42 18.79 -23.10 -12.49
CA GLY A 42 17.84 -23.15 -11.38
C GLY A 42 16.80 -22.04 -11.38
N ARG A 43 16.73 -21.24 -12.46
CA ARG A 43 15.71 -20.21 -12.64
C ARG A 43 14.58 -20.76 -13.49
N THR A 44 13.34 -20.46 -13.11
CA THR A 44 12.18 -20.80 -13.92
C THR A 44 12.17 -19.97 -15.20
N VAL A 45 12.22 -20.63 -16.34
CA VAL A 45 12.16 -20.00 -17.66
C VAL A 45 10.87 -20.41 -18.36
N VAL A 46 10.28 -19.44 -19.05
CA VAL A 46 9.13 -19.64 -19.92
C VAL A 46 9.60 -20.23 -21.23
N ILE A 47 9.14 -21.42 -21.58
CA ILE A 47 9.42 -22.03 -22.89
C ILE A 47 8.48 -21.44 -23.93
N GLU A 48 7.18 -21.51 -23.67
CA GLU A 48 6.14 -21.07 -24.60
C GLU A 48 4.94 -20.50 -23.83
N SER A 49 4.30 -19.49 -24.40
CA SER A 49 3.20 -18.74 -23.79
C SER A 49 2.09 -18.47 -24.79
N GLY A 50 0.84 -18.50 -24.33
CA GLY A 50 -0.32 -18.11 -25.15
C GLY A 50 -0.99 -19.27 -25.86
N MET A 51 -0.89 -20.48 -25.30
CA MET A 51 -1.44 -21.70 -25.89
C MET A 51 -2.74 -22.10 -25.21
N GLU A 52 -3.53 -22.96 -25.86
CA GLU A 52 -4.71 -23.58 -25.27
C GLU A 52 -4.34 -24.71 -24.29
N MET A 53 -5.27 -25.10 -23.42
CA MET A 53 -5.04 -26.11 -22.38
C MET A 53 -4.50 -27.41 -22.97
N ASP A 54 -5.14 -27.93 -24.03
CA ASP A 54 -4.76 -29.19 -24.66
C ASP A 54 -3.35 -29.13 -25.24
N GLN A 55 -3.03 -28.03 -25.94
CA GLN A 55 -1.69 -27.80 -26.50
C GLN A 55 -0.61 -27.71 -25.41
N ALA A 56 -0.92 -27.07 -24.28
CA ALA A 56 0.01 -26.98 -23.16
C ALA A 56 0.29 -28.35 -22.51
N TYR A 57 -0.71 -29.22 -22.41
CA TYR A 57 -0.54 -30.58 -21.89
C TYR A 57 0.21 -31.49 -22.86
N ASP A 58 -0.04 -31.37 -24.16
CA ASP A 58 0.68 -32.16 -25.16
C ASP A 58 2.16 -31.77 -25.20
N LEU A 59 2.46 -30.47 -25.17
CA LEU A 59 3.84 -29.99 -25.03
C LEU A 59 4.47 -30.41 -23.70
N GLN A 60 3.71 -30.43 -22.61
CA GLN A 60 4.21 -30.93 -21.32
C GLN A 60 4.61 -32.40 -21.42
N LYS A 61 3.79 -33.26 -22.03
CA LYS A 61 4.09 -34.69 -22.20
C LYS A 61 5.33 -34.90 -23.05
N GLU A 62 5.43 -34.22 -24.19
CA GLU A 62 6.62 -34.29 -25.04
C GLU A 62 7.89 -33.91 -24.26
N LEU A 63 7.82 -32.88 -23.41
CA LEU A 63 8.98 -32.45 -22.63
C LEU A 63 9.33 -33.44 -21.51
N ILE A 64 8.33 -34.07 -20.89
CA ILE A 64 8.53 -35.13 -19.91
C ILE A 64 9.19 -36.35 -20.56
N ASP A 65 8.77 -36.73 -21.77
CA ASP A 65 9.35 -37.84 -22.53
C ASP A 65 10.83 -37.57 -22.90
N LEU A 66 11.19 -36.30 -23.09
CA LEU A 66 12.58 -35.87 -23.30
C LEU A 66 13.38 -35.78 -21.99
N GLY A 67 12.76 -36.04 -20.84
CA GLY A 67 13.38 -36.04 -19.51
C GLY A 67 13.34 -34.71 -18.76
N ALA A 68 12.57 -33.72 -19.23
CA ALA A 68 12.44 -32.42 -18.59
C ALA A 68 11.17 -32.32 -17.73
N VAL A 69 11.31 -31.85 -16.48
CA VAL A 69 10.16 -31.60 -15.59
C VAL A 69 9.61 -30.20 -15.86
N VAL A 70 8.33 -30.14 -16.21
CA VAL A 70 7.69 -28.93 -16.71
C VAL A 70 6.39 -28.66 -15.97
N ARG A 71 6.11 -27.39 -15.66
CA ARG A 71 4.89 -26.94 -14.98
C ARG A 71 4.05 -26.09 -15.92
N VAL A 72 2.76 -26.41 -16.02
CA VAL A 72 1.79 -25.60 -16.75
C VAL A 72 1.16 -24.59 -15.79
N LYS A 73 1.13 -23.32 -16.19
CA LYS A 73 0.47 -22.24 -15.45
C LYS A 73 -0.58 -21.57 -16.31
N ASP A 74 -1.76 -21.43 -15.75
CA ASP A 74 -2.84 -20.65 -16.34
C ASP A 74 -2.55 -19.15 -16.16
N LEU A 75 -2.49 -18.40 -17.25
CA LEU A 75 -2.44 -16.93 -17.24
C LEU A 75 -3.82 -16.30 -17.43
N THR A 76 -4.90 -17.10 -17.42
CA THR A 76 -6.26 -16.54 -17.37
C THR A 76 -6.32 -15.63 -16.15
N PRO A 77 -6.55 -14.32 -16.34
CA PRO A 77 -6.48 -13.37 -15.24
C PRO A 77 -7.43 -13.83 -14.14
N GLU A 78 -6.90 -13.95 -12.93
CA GLU A 78 -7.64 -14.33 -11.73
C GLU A 78 -8.82 -13.38 -11.41
N SER A 79 -8.98 -12.30 -12.18
CA SER A 79 -10.08 -11.35 -12.11
C SER A 79 -11.47 -11.99 -12.20
N GLU A 80 -11.62 -13.17 -12.81
CA GLU A 80 -12.90 -13.89 -12.86
C GLU A 80 -12.95 -15.12 -11.94
N ARG A 81 -11.81 -15.74 -11.60
CA ARG A 81 -11.78 -16.96 -10.76
C ARG A 81 -11.84 -16.68 -9.26
N GLN A 82 -11.42 -15.49 -8.82
CA GLN A 82 -11.55 -15.07 -7.42
C GLN A 82 -12.91 -14.43 -7.09
N GLN A 83 -13.84 -14.32 -8.05
CA GLN A 83 -15.15 -13.69 -7.84
C GLN A 83 -16.32 -14.67 -7.89
N LYS A 84 -16.16 -15.86 -7.31
CA LYS A 84 -17.29 -16.70 -6.85
C LYS A 84 -16.94 -17.40 -5.53
N VAL A 85 -16.30 -16.68 -4.60
CA VAL A 85 -16.70 -16.88 -3.22
C VAL A 85 -18.01 -16.13 -3.08
N ASP A 86 -19.12 -16.86 -3.06
CA ASP A 86 -20.40 -16.26 -2.73
C ASP A 86 -20.20 -15.42 -1.46
N ALA A 87 -20.42 -14.11 -1.56
CA ALA A 87 -20.39 -13.18 -0.42
C ALA A 87 -21.41 -13.55 0.69
N ARG A 88 -22.09 -14.69 0.53
CA ARG A 88 -23.08 -15.29 1.41
C ARG A 88 -22.45 -16.29 2.41
N ASP A 89 -21.26 -16.83 2.12
CA ASP A 89 -20.59 -17.81 3.00
C ASP A 89 -19.44 -17.24 3.84
N TYR A 90 -18.98 -16.02 3.56
CA TYR A 90 -18.38 -15.23 4.62
C TYR A 90 -19.52 -14.73 5.50
N LYS A 91 -19.85 -15.48 6.55
CA LYS A 91 -20.30 -14.85 7.79
C LYS A 91 -19.19 -13.91 8.22
N ALA A 92 -19.24 -12.68 7.69
CA ALA A 92 -18.70 -11.53 8.38
C ALA A 92 -19.52 -11.42 9.67
N ASP A 93 -19.13 -12.18 10.67
CA ASP A 93 -19.50 -11.87 12.04
C ASP A 93 -18.91 -10.48 12.34
N ALA A 94 -19.73 -9.47 12.11
CA ALA A 94 -19.73 -8.16 12.77
C ALA A 94 -18.74 -7.06 12.24
N PRO A 95 -19.04 -5.78 12.57
CA PRO A 95 -18.66 -4.56 11.83
C PRO A 95 -17.27 -4.03 12.22
N HIS A 96 -16.22 -4.83 12.03
CA HIS A 96 -14.87 -4.50 12.51
C HIS A 96 -13.89 -3.96 11.45
N ALA A 97 -14.33 -3.65 10.23
CA ALA A 97 -13.43 -3.08 9.21
C ALA A 97 -12.87 -1.70 9.62
N ASP A 98 -13.71 -0.84 10.20
CA ASP A 98 -13.29 0.49 10.72
C ASP A 98 -12.54 0.42 12.06
N TYR A 99 -12.61 -0.71 12.76
CA TYR A 99 -11.87 -0.90 14.02
C TYR A 99 -10.38 -1.10 13.74
N THR A 100 -9.99 -1.82 12.69
CA THR A 100 -8.58 -2.21 12.48
C THR A 100 -7.63 -1.03 12.27
N LEU A 101 -8.03 0.04 11.58
CA LEU A 101 -7.17 1.22 11.38
C LEU A 101 -7.14 2.14 12.62
N ASN A 102 -8.26 2.26 13.33
CA ASN A 102 -8.32 3.00 14.58
C ASN A 102 -7.68 2.24 15.75
N ASP A 103 -7.66 0.91 15.76
CA ASP A 103 -6.99 0.08 16.77
C ASP A 103 -5.47 0.12 16.62
N ILE A 104 -4.94 0.14 15.38
CA ILE A 104 -3.50 0.25 15.18
C ILE A 104 -3.00 1.57 15.75
N THR A 105 -3.71 2.69 15.53
CA THR A 105 -3.33 3.99 16.11
C THR A 105 -3.65 4.09 17.62
N ALA A 106 -4.69 3.40 18.11
CA ALA A 106 -5.02 3.33 19.53
C ALA A 106 -4.08 2.45 20.37
N ALA A 107 -3.41 1.46 19.75
CA ALA A 107 -2.47 0.57 20.42
C ALA A 107 -1.09 1.20 20.68
N HIS A 108 -0.83 2.40 20.15
CA HIS A 108 0.43 3.10 20.35
C HIS A 108 0.37 4.05 21.56
N ILE A 109 1.27 3.84 22.52
CA ILE A 109 1.41 4.65 23.72
C ILE A 109 2.71 5.46 23.63
N GLU A 110 2.62 6.75 23.93
CA GLU A 110 3.79 7.63 24.03
C GLU A 110 4.53 7.43 25.35
N CYS A 111 5.84 7.20 25.28
CA CYS A 111 6.68 7.13 26.48
C CYS A 111 6.73 8.50 27.19
N PRO A 112 6.33 8.59 28.47
CA PRO A 112 6.25 9.86 29.20
C PRO A 112 7.60 10.50 29.49
N ARG A 113 8.72 9.77 29.34
CA ARG A 113 10.07 10.29 29.59
C ARG A 113 10.79 10.76 28.33
N CYS A 114 10.67 10.03 27.23
CA CYS A 114 11.44 10.29 26.01
C CYS A 114 10.59 10.55 24.75
N GLY A 115 9.26 10.49 24.85
CA GLY A 115 8.35 10.78 23.73
C GLY A 115 8.34 9.74 22.61
N HIS A 116 8.94 8.57 22.82
CA HIS A 116 8.94 7.51 21.81
C HIS A 116 7.56 6.85 21.71
N LEU A 117 7.04 6.74 20.49
CA LEU A 117 5.77 6.08 20.18
C LEU A 117 6.00 4.59 19.97
N GLN A 118 5.34 3.75 20.75
CA GLN A 118 5.51 2.29 20.72
C GLN A 118 4.20 1.57 21.05
N LEU A 119 4.09 0.29 20.68
CA LEU A 119 2.99 -0.58 21.07
C LEU A 119 3.00 -0.82 22.60
N ASP A 120 1.87 -1.23 23.18
CA ASP A 120 1.77 -1.51 24.61
C ASP A 120 2.79 -2.58 25.04
N ALA A 121 3.77 -2.15 25.83
CA ALA A 121 4.91 -2.93 26.28
C ALA A 121 5.27 -2.50 27.71
N PRO A 122 5.73 -3.43 28.56
CA PRO A 122 6.06 -3.12 29.95
C PRO A 122 7.20 -2.10 30.05
N ASN A 123 8.12 -2.09 29.10
CA ASN A 123 9.28 -1.22 29.06
C ASN A 123 9.41 -0.43 27.75
N CYS A 124 10.00 0.77 27.85
CA CYS A 124 10.26 1.58 26.67
C CYS A 124 11.44 1.03 25.86
N GLY A 125 11.22 0.71 24.58
CA GLY A 125 12.28 0.22 23.68
C GLY A 125 13.42 1.21 23.41
N ARG A 126 13.24 2.49 23.74
CA ARG A 126 14.26 3.54 23.53
C ARG A 126 15.04 3.93 24.78
N CYS A 127 14.36 4.13 25.91
CA CYS A 127 14.99 4.61 27.15
C CYS A 127 14.95 3.60 28.31
N GLY A 128 14.30 2.45 28.13
CA GLY A 128 14.34 1.32 29.06
C GLY A 128 13.52 1.48 30.34
N ILE A 129 12.71 2.53 30.50
CA ILE A 129 11.87 2.69 31.69
C ILE A 129 10.65 1.79 31.65
N ASP A 130 10.13 1.46 32.82
CA ASP A 130 8.83 0.80 32.97
C ASP A 130 7.69 1.79 32.66
N MET A 131 6.84 1.42 31.70
CA MET A 131 5.78 2.29 31.17
C MET A 131 4.60 2.43 32.14
N ALA A 132 4.33 1.41 32.96
CA ALA A 132 3.22 1.41 33.92
C ALA A 132 3.49 2.37 35.09
N SER A 133 4.68 2.31 35.67
CA SER A 133 5.12 3.21 36.73
C SER A 133 5.26 4.65 36.23
N ALA A 134 5.96 4.84 35.11
CA ALA A 134 6.21 6.19 34.57
C ALA A 134 4.92 6.90 34.12
N SER A 135 3.96 6.19 33.53
CA SER A 135 2.67 6.78 33.16
C SER A 135 1.80 7.10 34.38
N SER A 136 1.86 6.29 35.44
CA SER A 136 1.17 6.53 36.71
C SER A 136 1.70 7.77 37.43
N GLU A 137 3.02 7.93 37.48
CA GLU A 137 3.68 9.09 38.07
C GLU A 137 3.33 10.38 37.33
N LYS A 138 3.42 10.38 35.99
CA LYS A 138 3.01 11.51 35.16
C LYS A 138 1.54 11.90 35.42
N ARG A 139 0.62 10.93 35.48
CA ARG A 139 -0.79 11.18 35.81
C ARG A 139 -0.98 11.81 37.19
N LYS A 140 -0.18 11.42 38.19
CA LYS A 140 -0.21 12.02 39.53
C LYS A 140 0.29 13.47 39.51
N GLU A 141 1.35 13.73 38.76
CA GLU A 141 1.91 15.07 38.57
C GLU A 141 0.91 15.98 37.84
N ASP A 142 0.33 15.52 36.73
CA ASP A 142 -0.69 16.26 35.98
C ASP A 142 -1.90 16.62 36.86
N ARG A 143 -2.34 15.70 37.73
CA ARG A 143 -3.40 15.98 38.71
C ARG A 143 -3.01 17.06 39.73
N ARG A 144 -1.73 17.10 40.15
CA ARG A 144 -1.23 18.14 41.07
C ARG A 144 -1.17 19.50 40.36
N ILE A 145 -0.62 19.53 39.15
CA ILE A 145 -0.56 20.73 38.32
C ILE A 145 -1.97 21.27 38.06
N ALA A 146 -2.92 20.42 37.67
CA ALA A 146 -4.30 20.81 37.44
C ALA A 146 -4.97 21.40 38.70
N ARG A 147 -4.69 20.85 39.88
CA ARG A 147 -5.18 21.39 41.16
C ARG A 147 -4.58 22.78 41.44
N GLN A 148 -3.29 22.95 41.20
CA GLN A 148 -2.60 24.22 41.42
C GLN A 148 -3.09 25.32 40.46
N ILE A 149 -3.31 24.98 39.18
CA ILE A 149 -3.93 25.88 38.20
C ILE A 149 -5.33 26.30 38.66
N ARG A 150 -6.14 25.34 39.16
CA ARG A 150 -7.47 25.67 39.68
C ARG A 150 -7.41 26.62 40.87
N MET A 151 -6.47 26.42 41.79
CA MET A 151 -6.26 27.31 42.94
C MET A 151 -5.88 28.73 42.50
N LEU A 152 -4.90 28.86 41.59
CA LEU A 152 -4.46 30.14 41.03
C LEU A 152 -5.58 30.87 40.30
N ASN A 153 -6.40 30.15 39.53
CA ASN A 153 -7.54 30.74 38.80
C ASN A 153 -8.75 31.04 39.70
N SER A 154 -8.82 30.45 40.90
CA SER A 154 -9.90 30.70 41.88
C SER A 154 -9.56 31.78 42.90
N ALA A 155 -8.30 32.26 42.95
CA ALA A 155 -7.96 33.44 43.72
C ALA A 155 -8.70 34.64 43.11
N PRO A 156 -9.50 35.40 43.90
CA PRO A 156 -10.15 36.58 43.35
C PRO A 156 -9.05 37.54 42.89
N ALA A 157 -9.17 38.00 41.65
CA ALA A 157 -8.44 39.18 41.21
C ALA A 157 -8.82 40.30 42.18
N THR A 158 -7.95 40.59 43.15
CA THR A 158 -8.02 41.85 43.89
C THR A 158 -7.94 42.93 42.84
N ALA A 159 -9.07 43.55 42.60
CA ALA A 159 -9.27 44.61 41.66
C ALA A 159 -8.26 45.73 41.93
N ASP A 160 -7.26 45.85 41.07
CA ASP A 160 -6.62 47.13 40.80
C ASP A 160 -6.89 47.50 39.35
N ALA A 161 -8.14 47.95 39.16
CA ALA A 161 -8.55 48.68 37.98
C ALA A 161 -7.97 50.09 38.07
N ARG A 162 -6.80 50.33 37.48
CA ARG A 162 -6.32 51.68 37.15
C ARG A 162 -5.21 51.65 36.11
N SER A 163 -5.59 51.77 34.84
CA SER A 163 -5.20 52.91 34.01
C SER A 163 -5.67 52.72 32.57
N THR A 164 -6.57 53.62 32.21
CA THR A 164 -7.04 53.96 30.87
C THR A 164 -5.93 54.11 29.83
N GLY A 165 -6.09 53.44 28.70
CA GLY A 165 -5.37 53.71 27.46
C GLY A 165 -6.30 53.50 26.27
N SER A 166 -7.22 54.44 26.06
CA SER A 166 -8.05 54.54 24.87
C SER A 166 -7.17 54.69 23.63
N VAL A 167 -7.24 53.73 22.70
CA VAL A 167 -6.79 53.95 21.32
C VAL A 167 -7.96 53.68 20.39
N ASN A 168 -8.41 54.79 19.79
CA ASN A 168 -9.54 54.95 18.89
C ASN A 168 -9.31 54.18 17.56
N PRO A 169 -10.32 53.50 16.98
CA PRO A 169 -10.15 52.80 15.72
C PRO A 169 -10.36 53.77 14.55
N SER A 170 -9.28 54.24 13.94
CA SER A 170 -9.42 54.86 12.63
C SER A 170 -8.15 54.78 11.77
N LYS A 171 -8.35 54.10 10.64
CA LYS A 171 -7.66 54.25 9.35
C LYS A 171 -6.30 53.55 9.20
N ARG A 172 -6.34 52.49 8.37
CA ARG A 172 -5.62 52.35 7.08
C ARG A 172 -4.85 51.02 6.96
N SER A 173 -5.47 50.04 6.30
CA SER A 173 -4.78 48.96 5.55
C SER A 173 -3.89 49.60 4.47
N PRO A 174 -2.71 49.04 4.10
CA PRO A 174 -2.47 47.68 3.59
C PRO A 174 -1.28 47.02 4.34
N ASP A 175 -0.81 45.79 4.19
CA ASP A 175 -0.59 44.94 3.02
C ASP A 175 -0.24 43.54 3.60
N ARG A 176 -1.18 42.60 3.62
CA ARG A 176 -0.90 41.23 4.04
C ARG A 176 -0.62 40.44 2.77
N ARG A 177 0.66 40.36 2.40
CA ARG A 177 1.14 39.50 1.29
C ARG A 177 0.53 38.12 1.42
N GLU A 178 -0.43 37.83 0.56
CA GLU A 178 -1.01 36.50 0.38
C GLU A 178 0.09 35.60 -0.19
N ILE A 179 0.59 34.67 0.63
CA ILE A 179 1.39 33.55 0.14
C ILE A 179 0.42 32.62 -0.60
N ARG A 180 0.24 32.85 -1.90
CA ARG A 180 -0.41 31.89 -2.81
C ARG A 180 0.45 30.65 -2.90
N THR A 181 0.00 29.56 -2.30
CA THR A 181 0.58 28.22 -2.46
C THR A 181 0.43 27.73 -3.90
N GLU A 182 1.46 27.09 -4.44
CA GLU A 182 1.56 26.59 -5.82
C GLU A 182 0.42 25.64 -6.26
N ALA A 183 -0.30 25.04 -5.30
CA ALA A 183 -1.45 24.16 -5.55
C ALA A 183 -2.61 24.85 -6.30
N ASP A 184 -2.76 26.17 -6.20
CA ASP A 184 -3.86 26.91 -6.81
C ASP A 184 -3.62 27.23 -8.30
N ARG A 185 -2.34 27.29 -8.73
CA ARG A 185 -1.96 27.57 -10.13
C ARG A 185 -2.27 26.42 -11.08
N SER A 186 -2.25 25.18 -10.59
CA SER A 186 -2.43 23.98 -11.42
C SER A 186 -3.87 23.80 -11.86
N ARG A 187 -4.84 24.18 -11.04
CA ARG A 187 -6.28 24.01 -11.34
C ARG A 187 -6.82 24.97 -12.41
N ARG A 188 -6.09 26.05 -12.73
CA ARG A 188 -6.51 27.04 -13.73
C ARG A 188 -5.97 26.80 -15.13
N ARG A 189 -5.06 25.82 -15.33
CA ARG A 189 -4.40 25.58 -16.63
C ARG A 189 -5.09 24.53 -17.51
N GLU A 190 -6.02 23.75 -17.00
CA GLU A 190 -6.83 22.80 -17.81
C GLU A 190 -8.22 23.35 -18.10
N ALA A 191 -8.29 24.36 -18.97
CA ALA A 191 -9.52 24.69 -19.68
C ALA A 191 -9.44 24.04 -21.09
N PRO A 192 -10.33 23.10 -21.44
CA PRO A 192 -10.36 22.56 -22.80
C PRO A 192 -10.94 23.62 -23.75
N ARG A 193 -10.09 24.05 -24.70
CA ARG A 193 -10.52 24.77 -25.91
C ARG A 193 -11.35 23.80 -26.78
N LYS A 194 -12.68 23.96 -26.77
CA LYS A 194 -13.55 23.57 -27.89
C LYS A 194 -14.03 24.89 -28.50
N GLY A 195 -13.63 25.33 -29.68
CA GLY A 195 -13.47 24.56 -30.92
C GLY A 195 -14.77 24.71 -31.72
N LEU A 196 -14.76 25.69 -32.62
CA LEU A 196 -15.81 26.04 -33.59
C LEU A 196 -16.25 24.86 -34.48
N LEU A 197 -17.30 25.15 -35.29
CA LEU A 197 -17.96 24.38 -36.37
C LEU A 197 -19.21 23.60 -35.91
N SER A 198 -20.38 23.64 -36.54
CA SER A 198 -20.92 24.35 -37.70
C SER A 198 -22.44 24.05 -37.77
N ARG A 199 -23.21 25.02 -38.30
CA ARG A 199 -24.36 24.90 -39.22
C ARG A 199 -25.32 23.69 -39.10
N LEU A 200 -26.60 24.01 -38.90
CA LEU A 200 -27.83 23.57 -39.60
C LEU A 200 -28.97 23.88 -38.60
N GLY A 201 -29.72 24.98 -38.73
CA GLY A 201 -30.76 25.16 -39.74
C GLY A 201 -32.03 24.42 -39.31
N PHE A 202 -33.06 25.11 -38.83
CA PHE A 202 -34.49 24.78 -39.02
C PHE A 202 -35.37 25.85 -38.33
N GLY A 203 -36.27 26.46 -39.10
CA GLY A 203 -37.20 27.49 -38.65
C GLY A 203 -38.56 26.95 -38.18
N ARG A 204 -39.51 27.90 -38.09
CA ARG A 204 -40.92 27.85 -37.61
C ARG A 204 -41.05 28.45 -36.21
N GLY A 205 -41.97 29.37 -35.94
CA GLY A 205 -43.04 30.01 -36.73
C GLY A 205 -43.70 31.08 -35.86
#